data_AF-A0A1Z5RFR4-F1
#
_entry.id   AF-A0A1Z5RFR4-F1
#
_cell.length_a   1.000
_cell.length_b   1.000
_cell.length_c   1.000
_cell.angle_alpha   90.00
_cell.angle_beta   90.00
_cell.angle_gamma   90.00
#
_symmetry.space_group_name_H-M   'P 1'
#
loop_
_entity.id
_entity.type
_entity.pdbx_description
1 polymer ?
#
loop_
_entity_poly.entity_id
_entity_poly.type
_entity_poly.pdbx_seq_one_letter_code
_entity_poly.pdbx_strand_id
1 'polypeptide(L)'
;MVAPGGGAGGGPSRWPAAEELDIVRKKVVDISGRDEQEVRVAACPYRICPLGAHIDHQGGVVTAMTINYGVLLGFVPSNGSEVLLQSGQFEGVIRFRVDDLQKPIDKPENINWESYARGAVYALQNSGYDLRKGIIGYISGVKGLDSSGLSSSAAVGIAYLLALEHVNDLVISPVDNIQLDKYIENKYLGLKNGILDPSAILLSRYGYLTFMDCKTASPSYVCFSELSKSQQPQGQLPFKILLAFSGLQHNLPKKSGYNMRVFECKEAARALLHASGCEDTPNILCNVDPVVYEAQKCVLEENLSRRAEHYFSEMKRVTKGRDAWGRGNLQELGQLISASGRSSILNYECGKQYVMQWFI
;
A
#
# COMPACT_ATOMS: atom_id res chain seq x y z
N MET A 1 8.90 11.02 -0.82
CA MET A 1 9.55 12.36 -0.75
C MET A 1 11.06 12.15 -0.71
N VAL A 2 11.84 12.94 -1.45
CA VAL A 2 13.30 12.97 -1.33
C VAL A 2 13.64 14.10 -0.37
N ALA A 3 14.20 13.77 0.80
CA ALA A 3 14.42 14.75 1.87
C ALA A 3 15.78 15.47 1.69
N PRO A 4 15.83 16.82 1.72
CA PRO A 4 17.08 17.56 1.90
C PRO A 4 17.50 17.61 3.38
N GLY A 5 18.79 17.75 3.65
CA GLY A 5 19.40 17.56 4.97
C GLY A 5 19.18 18.68 5.99
N GLY A 6 19.18 18.29 7.27
CA GLY A 6 19.70 19.07 8.41
C GLY A 6 18.73 20.02 9.13
N GLY A 7 18.34 19.66 10.36
CA GLY A 7 17.74 20.58 11.34
C GLY A 7 17.22 19.87 12.60
N ALA A 8 18.01 19.88 13.67
CA ALA A 8 17.64 19.31 14.97
C ALA A 8 16.75 20.27 15.78
N GLY A 9 15.53 19.84 16.12
CA GLY A 9 14.62 20.56 17.01
C GLY A 9 13.56 19.60 17.55
N GLY A 10 13.45 19.52 18.89
CA GLY A 10 12.62 18.57 19.64
C GLY A 10 11.12 18.77 19.47
N GLY A 11 10.59 18.35 18.32
CA GLY A 11 9.17 18.09 18.07
C GLY A 11 8.84 16.58 18.14
N PRO A 12 7.58 16.17 17.89
CA PRO A 12 7.24 14.75 17.74
C PRO A 12 8.21 14.09 16.75
N SER A 13 8.74 12.90 17.09
CA SER A 13 9.81 12.27 16.31
C SER A 13 9.44 12.22 14.83
N ARG A 14 10.09 13.06 14.03
CA ARG A 14 9.89 13.07 12.58
C ARG A 14 10.57 11.84 12.02
N TRP A 15 9.84 11.07 11.21
CA TRP A 15 10.40 9.99 10.43
C TRP A 15 10.65 10.48 8.99
N PRO A 16 11.79 10.15 8.37
CA PRO A 16 12.88 9.33 8.92
C PRO A 16 13.73 10.06 9.98
N ALA A 17 14.27 9.32 10.95
CA ALA A 17 15.24 9.87 11.90
C ALA A 17 16.58 10.13 11.20
N ALA A 18 17.37 11.08 11.73
CA ALA A 18 18.65 11.45 11.13
C ALA A 18 19.62 10.25 11.11
N GLU A 19 19.63 9.46 12.18
CA GLU A 19 20.47 8.28 12.32
C GLU A 19 20.12 7.21 11.27
N GLU A 20 18.82 7.04 10.94
CA GLU A 20 18.39 6.11 9.90
C GLU A 20 18.88 6.54 8.52
N LEU A 21 18.83 7.84 8.22
CA LEU A 21 19.34 8.40 6.96
C LEU A 21 20.85 8.23 6.86
N ASP A 22 21.59 8.48 7.93
CA ASP A 22 23.06 8.41 7.95
C ASP A 22 23.55 6.97 7.77
N ILE A 23 22.87 5.98 8.38
CA ILE A 23 23.16 4.55 8.16
C ILE A 23 23.01 4.19 6.69
N VAL A 24 21.89 4.59 6.08
CA VAL A 24 21.59 4.28 4.68
C VAL A 24 22.58 4.95 3.73
N ARG A 25 22.91 6.23 3.97
CA ARG A 25 23.91 6.96 3.17
C ARG A 25 25.28 6.31 3.24
N LYS A 26 25.76 6.02 4.46
CA LYS A 26 27.05 5.37 4.66
C LYS A 26 27.14 4.03 3.93
N LYS A 27 26.08 3.22 3.96
CA LYS A 27 26.04 1.96 3.22
C LYS A 27 26.15 2.17 1.71
N VAL A 28 25.49 3.18 1.15
CA VAL A 28 25.62 3.50 -0.29
C VAL A 28 27.04 3.96 -0.62
N VAL A 29 27.66 4.77 0.23
CA VAL A 29 29.07 5.19 0.07
C VAL A 29 29.99 3.98 0.07
N ASP A 30 29.83 3.07 1.03
CA ASP A 30 30.64 1.83 1.14
C ASP A 30 30.52 0.95 -0.12
N ILE A 31 29.33 0.89 -0.73
CA ILE A 31 29.06 0.05 -1.93
C ILE A 31 29.53 0.73 -3.22
N SER A 32 29.32 2.04 -3.34
CA SER A 32 29.50 2.79 -4.59
C SER A 32 30.85 3.49 -4.70
N GLY A 33 31.52 3.77 -3.57
CA GLY A 33 32.71 4.60 -3.50
C GLY A 33 32.48 6.08 -3.85
N ARG A 34 31.21 6.53 -3.92
CA ARG A 34 30.83 7.90 -4.26
C ARG A 34 30.78 8.79 -3.02
N ASP A 35 30.79 10.11 -3.23
CA ASP A 35 30.66 11.07 -2.15
C ASP A 35 29.29 10.96 -1.49
N GLU A 36 29.22 11.11 -0.17
CA GLU A 36 27.98 11.04 0.59
C GLU A 36 26.95 12.09 0.12
N GLN A 37 27.40 13.26 -0.35
CA GLN A 37 26.56 14.33 -0.87
C GLN A 37 25.86 13.96 -2.19
N GLU A 38 26.38 12.97 -2.93
CA GLU A 38 25.73 12.44 -4.13
C GLU A 38 24.57 11.50 -3.77
N VAL A 39 24.57 10.93 -2.56
CA VAL A 39 23.54 9.96 -2.16
C VAL A 39 22.20 10.65 -2.01
N ARG A 40 21.18 10.07 -2.63
CA ARG A 40 19.77 10.44 -2.46
C ARG A 40 19.07 9.34 -1.67
N VAL A 41 18.00 9.72 -0.97
CA VAL A 41 17.19 8.77 -0.19
C VAL A 41 15.73 8.92 -0.57
N ALA A 42 15.11 7.83 -1.00
CA ALA A 42 13.67 7.71 -1.10
C ALA A 42 13.12 7.17 0.23
N ALA A 43 12.27 7.96 0.89
CA ALA A 43 11.57 7.55 2.11
C ALA A 43 10.11 7.23 1.80
N CYS A 44 9.74 5.96 1.97
CA CYS A 44 8.43 5.41 1.68
C CYS A 44 7.80 4.84 2.96
N PRO A 45 6.84 5.56 3.58
CA PRO A 45 6.26 5.12 4.85
C PRO A 45 5.44 3.84 4.67
N TYR A 46 5.30 3.08 5.74
CA TYR A 46 4.27 2.05 5.87
C TYR A 46 2.90 2.68 6.10
N ARG A 47 1.85 1.86 5.97
CA ARG A 47 0.46 2.31 6.08
C ARG A 47 -0.39 1.38 6.93
N ILE A 48 -1.43 1.96 7.51
CA ILE A 48 -2.57 1.24 8.09
C ILE A 48 -3.87 1.64 7.39
N CYS A 49 -4.85 0.74 7.46
CA CYS A 49 -6.21 0.93 6.94
C CYS A 49 -7.19 0.67 8.09
N PRO A 50 -7.61 1.72 8.83
CA PRO A 50 -8.57 1.55 9.93
C PRO A 50 -9.90 0.93 9.50
N LEU A 51 -10.40 1.33 8.33
CA LEU A 51 -11.66 0.90 7.71
C LEU A 51 -11.51 0.84 6.18
N GLY A 52 -12.26 -0.03 5.53
CA GLY A 52 -12.17 -0.27 4.09
C GLY A 52 -11.27 -1.43 3.73
N ALA A 53 -11.18 -2.45 4.59
CA ALA A 53 -10.38 -3.63 4.29
C ALA A 53 -10.96 -4.35 3.06
N HIS A 54 -10.10 -4.75 2.11
CA HIS A 54 -10.46 -5.62 0.98
C HIS A 54 -11.59 -5.13 0.04
N ILE A 55 -11.83 -3.83 -0.02
CA ILE A 55 -12.80 -3.26 -0.97
C ILE A 55 -12.14 -2.39 -2.05
N ASP A 56 -10.85 -2.12 -1.94
CA ASP A 56 -10.07 -1.30 -2.88
C ASP A 56 -10.00 -1.92 -4.27
N HIS A 57 -9.74 -3.23 -4.36
CA HIS A 57 -9.70 -3.98 -5.62
C HIS A 57 -11.08 -4.13 -6.28
N GLN A 58 -12.15 -3.67 -5.62
CA GLN A 58 -13.50 -3.60 -6.16
C GLN A 58 -13.99 -2.16 -6.39
N GLY A 59 -13.10 -1.17 -6.27
CA GLY A 59 -13.43 0.24 -6.49
C GLY A 59 -14.18 0.89 -5.32
N GLY A 60 -14.11 0.30 -4.12
CA GLY A 60 -14.69 0.88 -2.91
C GLY A 60 -13.92 2.11 -2.42
N VAL A 61 -14.48 2.78 -1.41
CA VAL A 61 -13.80 3.86 -0.69
C VAL A 61 -13.10 3.26 0.52
N VAL A 62 -11.80 3.52 0.68
CA VAL A 62 -11.00 2.99 1.79
C VAL A 62 -10.41 4.11 2.63
N THR A 63 -10.04 3.80 3.87
CA THR A 63 -9.30 4.74 4.72
C THR A 63 -7.82 4.39 4.76
N ALA A 64 -6.97 5.39 4.88
CA ALA A 64 -5.53 5.21 4.95
C ALA A 64 -4.88 6.22 5.88
N MET A 65 -3.89 5.74 6.63
CA MET A 65 -2.92 6.58 7.33
C MET A 65 -1.53 5.99 7.15
N THR A 66 -0.56 6.85 6.86
CA THR A 66 0.85 6.46 6.94
C THR A 66 1.33 6.51 8.39
N ILE A 67 2.30 5.66 8.70
CA ILE A 67 2.95 5.64 10.02
C ILE A 67 4.37 6.21 9.91
N ASN A 68 4.95 6.56 11.05
CA ASN A 68 6.30 7.10 11.18
C ASN A 68 7.39 6.00 11.14
N TYR A 69 7.17 5.01 10.27
CA TYR A 69 8.06 3.88 9.99
C TYR A 69 7.90 3.53 8.52
N GLY A 70 8.92 2.96 7.89
CA GLY A 70 8.83 2.63 6.48
C GLY A 70 10.10 2.01 5.92
N VAL A 71 10.26 2.20 4.61
CA VAL A 71 11.40 1.79 3.82
C VAL A 71 12.21 3.02 3.43
N LEU A 72 13.53 2.91 3.59
CA LEU A 72 14.51 3.84 3.08
C LEU A 72 15.31 3.15 1.98
N LEU A 73 15.36 3.74 0.80
CA LEU A 73 16.27 3.37 -0.26
C LEU A 73 17.27 4.51 -0.45
N GLY A 74 18.52 4.27 -0.05
CA GLY A 74 19.64 5.12 -0.43
C GLY A 74 20.15 4.70 -1.79
N PHE A 75 20.49 5.66 -2.65
CA PHE A 75 20.99 5.36 -3.98
C PHE A 75 21.82 6.50 -4.58
N VAL A 76 22.66 6.11 -5.55
CA VAL A 76 23.34 6.98 -6.51
C VAL A 76 23.10 6.44 -7.92
N PRO A 77 23.13 7.29 -8.97
CA PRO A 77 23.11 6.80 -10.35
C PRO A 77 24.32 5.91 -10.62
N SER A 78 24.08 4.79 -11.31
CA SER A 78 25.14 3.98 -11.89
C SER A 78 25.76 4.70 -13.10
N ASN A 79 26.98 4.30 -13.50
CA ASN A 79 27.65 4.85 -14.69
C ASN A 79 27.02 4.37 -16.03
N GLY A 80 26.00 3.51 -15.96
CA GLY A 80 25.27 2.99 -17.11
C GLY A 80 23.99 2.30 -16.66
N SER A 81 23.56 1.26 -17.35
CA SER A 81 22.28 0.59 -17.07
C SER A 81 22.31 -0.40 -15.90
N GLU A 82 23.47 -0.64 -15.26
CA GLU A 82 23.58 -1.61 -14.17
C GLU A 82 22.85 -1.13 -12.91
N VAL A 83 22.03 -2.00 -12.34
CA VAL A 83 21.45 -1.93 -11.02
C VAL A 83 22.25 -2.83 -10.08
N LEU A 84 22.74 -2.28 -8.99
CA LEU A 84 23.43 -2.98 -7.90
C LEU A 84 22.73 -2.67 -6.60
N LEU A 85 22.18 -3.68 -5.92
CA LEU A 85 21.43 -3.48 -4.68
C LEU A 85 21.92 -4.39 -3.55
N GLN A 86 21.92 -3.84 -2.34
CA GLN A 86 22.04 -4.58 -1.08
C GLN A 86 20.84 -4.29 -0.18
N SER A 87 20.49 -5.25 0.68
CA SER A 87 19.42 -5.10 1.66
C SER A 87 19.94 -5.14 3.10
N GLY A 88 19.32 -4.36 3.98
CA GLY A 88 19.53 -4.48 5.43
C GLY A 88 18.84 -5.67 6.09
N GLN A 89 17.89 -6.31 5.41
CA GLN A 89 17.10 -7.41 5.95
C GLN A 89 17.42 -8.76 5.30
N PHE A 90 17.97 -8.74 4.08
CA PHE A 90 18.26 -9.94 3.31
C PHE A 90 19.72 -9.98 2.87
N GLU A 91 20.33 -11.15 2.97
CA GLU A 91 21.71 -11.37 2.52
C GLU A 91 21.81 -11.37 0.99
N GLY A 92 23.00 -11.08 0.49
CA GLY A 92 23.34 -11.10 -0.93
C GLY A 92 23.39 -9.73 -1.59
N VAL A 93 23.90 -9.74 -2.82
CA VAL A 93 23.98 -8.56 -3.70
C VAL A 93 23.22 -8.88 -4.98
N ILE A 94 22.30 -8.01 -5.37
CA ILE A 94 21.60 -8.12 -6.65
C ILE A 94 22.38 -7.34 -7.69
N ARG A 95 22.51 -7.93 -8.89
CA ARG A 95 22.99 -7.25 -10.09
C ARG A 95 22.12 -7.59 -11.29
N PHE A 96 21.65 -6.58 -12.01
CA PHE A 96 20.97 -6.72 -13.31
C PHE A 96 21.03 -5.41 -14.08
N ARG A 97 20.53 -5.38 -15.31
CA ARG A 97 20.52 -4.14 -16.09
C ARG A 97 19.09 -3.65 -16.35
N VAL A 98 18.90 -2.34 -16.36
CA VAL A 98 17.60 -1.72 -16.67
C VAL A 98 17.22 -1.83 -18.15
N ASP A 99 18.19 -2.10 -19.03
CA ASP A 99 17.98 -2.32 -20.47
C ASP A 99 17.78 -3.79 -20.83
N ASP A 100 17.86 -4.71 -19.86
CA ASP A 100 17.42 -6.10 -20.05
C ASP A 100 15.89 -6.16 -20.05
N LEU A 101 15.32 -6.89 -21.00
CA LEU A 101 13.87 -7.11 -21.04
C LEU A 101 13.42 -7.94 -19.84
N GLN A 102 12.74 -7.30 -18.89
CA GLN A 102 12.18 -8.00 -17.73
C GLN A 102 10.94 -8.78 -18.15
N LYS A 103 10.74 -9.96 -17.55
CA LYS A 103 9.57 -10.82 -17.77
C LYS A 103 8.84 -11.05 -16.45
N PRO A 104 7.49 -11.18 -16.47
CA PRO A 104 6.72 -11.57 -15.31
C PRO A 104 7.27 -12.85 -14.65
N ILE A 105 7.05 -12.97 -13.34
CA ILE A 105 7.45 -14.16 -12.61
C ILE A 105 6.42 -15.25 -12.85
N ASP A 106 6.87 -16.36 -13.45
CA ASP A 106 5.98 -17.49 -13.81
C ASP A 106 5.43 -18.24 -12.59
N LYS A 107 6.19 -18.24 -11.49
CA LYS A 107 5.90 -19.05 -10.30
C LYS A 107 6.08 -18.26 -9.00
N PRO A 108 5.07 -18.20 -8.12
CA PRO A 108 5.14 -17.42 -6.89
C PRO A 108 6.31 -17.76 -5.96
N GLU A 109 6.77 -19.02 -5.94
CA GLU A 109 7.91 -19.46 -5.14
C GLU A 109 9.21 -18.71 -5.48
N ASN A 110 9.35 -18.27 -6.73
CA ASN A 110 10.51 -17.52 -7.23
C ASN A 110 10.50 -16.05 -6.80
N ILE A 111 9.41 -15.57 -6.20
CA ILE A 111 9.33 -14.21 -5.69
C ILE A 111 10.25 -14.09 -4.47
N ASN A 112 11.24 -13.21 -4.62
CA ASN A 112 12.21 -12.84 -3.61
C ASN A 112 12.29 -11.30 -3.51
N TRP A 113 13.17 -10.75 -2.68
CA TRP A 113 13.23 -9.31 -2.47
C TRP A 113 13.74 -8.53 -3.69
N GLU A 114 14.50 -9.16 -4.59
CA GLU A 114 14.95 -8.57 -5.87
C GLU A 114 13.81 -8.36 -6.86
N SER A 115 12.76 -9.18 -6.73
CA SER A 115 11.61 -9.17 -7.63
C SER A 115 10.94 -7.80 -7.68
N TYR A 116 10.97 -7.02 -6.60
CA TYR A 116 10.39 -5.67 -6.59
C TYR A 116 11.21 -4.66 -7.41
N ALA A 117 12.55 -4.76 -7.38
CA ALA A 117 13.41 -3.88 -8.18
C ALA A 117 13.26 -4.18 -9.68
N ARG A 118 13.27 -5.47 -10.04
CA ARG A 118 13.02 -5.92 -11.42
C ARG A 118 11.60 -5.61 -11.87
N GLY A 119 10.64 -5.72 -10.96
CA GLY A 119 9.25 -5.34 -11.18
C GLY A 119 9.10 -3.85 -11.49
N ALA A 120 9.78 -2.97 -10.77
CA ALA A 120 9.77 -1.53 -11.05
C ALA A 120 10.33 -1.22 -12.45
N VAL A 121 11.45 -1.85 -12.84
CA VAL A 121 11.98 -1.77 -14.21
C VAL A 121 10.97 -2.29 -15.23
N TYR A 122 10.36 -3.45 -14.97
CA TYR A 122 9.32 -4.02 -15.84
C TYR A 122 8.14 -3.07 -16.03
N ALA A 123 7.64 -2.45 -14.96
CA ALA A 123 6.51 -1.54 -15.02
C ALA A 123 6.83 -0.27 -15.82
N LEU A 124 8.02 0.32 -15.62
CA LEU A 124 8.47 1.48 -16.37
C LEU A 124 8.66 1.16 -17.86
N GLN A 125 9.35 0.06 -18.19
CA GLN A 125 9.55 -0.39 -19.58
C GLN A 125 8.20 -0.61 -20.30
N ASN A 126 7.28 -1.34 -19.67
CA ASN A 126 5.98 -1.66 -20.28
C ASN A 126 5.00 -0.49 -20.30
N SER A 127 5.33 0.62 -19.63
CA SER A 127 4.58 1.88 -19.69
C SER A 127 5.20 2.89 -20.67
N GLY A 128 6.21 2.48 -21.45
CA GLY A 128 6.80 3.29 -22.52
C GLY A 128 7.98 4.17 -22.10
N TYR A 129 8.52 3.99 -20.89
CA TYR A 129 9.69 4.75 -20.43
C TYR A 129 11.00 4.06 -20.86
N ASP A 130 11.93 4.85 -21.42
CA ASP A 130 13.27 4.39 -21.80
C ASP A 130 14.25 4.56 -20.62
N LEU A 131 14.71 3.45 -20.05
CA LEU A 131 15.64 3.44 -18.91
C LEU A 131 17.07 3.24 -19.41
N ARG A 132 17.93 4.23 -19.16
CA ARG A 132 19.34 4.24 -19.58
C ARG A 132 20.31 4.08 -18.42
N LYS A 133 19.91 4.56 -17.24
CA LYS A 133 20.71 4.53 -16.03
C LYS A 133 20.07 3.61 -14.99
N GLY A 134 20.88 2.72 -14.43
CA GLY A 134 20.54 1.98 -13.23
C GLY A 134 20.96 2.72 -11.96
N ILE A 135 20.87 2.04 -10.82
CA ILE A 135 21.20 2.60 -9.51
C ILE A 135 22.16 1.70 -8.76
N ILE A 136 23.06 2.28 -7.97
CA ILE A 136 23.78 1.57 -6.91
C ILE A 136 23.11 1.99 -5.60
N GLY A 137 22.55 1.04 -4.86
CA GLY A 137 21.70 1.37 -3.73
C GLY A 137 21.68 0.37 -2.58
N TYR A 138 21.21 0.86 -1.44
CA TYR A 138 21.00 0.10 -0.22
C TYR A 138 19.58 0.34 0.28
N ILE A 139 18.80 -0.73 0.44
CA ILE A 139 17.42 -0.67 0.92
C ILE A 139 17.33 -1.22 2.34
N SER A 140 16.63 -0.50 3.22
CA SER A 140 16.37 -0.93 4.59
C SER A 140 14.94 -0.61 5.02
N GLY A 141 14.28 -1.59 5.61
CA GLY A 141 13.02 -1.42 6.33
C GLY A 141 13.16 -1.65 7.84
N VAL A 142 12.04 -1.64 8.56
CA VAL A 142 12.04 -1.96 9.99
C VAL A 142 12.18 -3.47 10.18
N LYS A 143 13.19 -3.89 10.95
CA LYS A 143 13.46 -5.30 11.25
C LYS A 143 12.25 -5.98 11.90
N GLY A 144 11.83 -7.13 11.36
CA GLY A 144 10.71 -7.92 11.87
C GLY A 144 9.33 -7.42 11.45
N LEU A 145 9.26 -6.30 10.70
CA LEU A 145 8.02 -5.82 10.08
C LEU A 145 7.97 -6.11 8.57
N ASP A 146 8.97 -6.80 8.03
CA ASP A 146 8.90 -7.37 6.69
C ASP A 146 7.73 -8.37 6.60
N SER A 147 6.92 -8.24 5.56
CA SER A 147 5.74 -9.11 5.33
C SER A 147 4.74 -9.15 6.51
N SER A 148 4.65 -8.06 7.29
CA SER A 148 3.80 -7.94 8.49
C SER A 148 2.36 -7.45 8.23
N GLY A 149 2.01 -7.16 6.97
CA GLY A 149 0.71 -6.58 6.59
C GLY A 149 0.67 -5.05 6.56
N LEU A 150 1.81 -4.37 6.77
CA LEU A 150 1.93 -2.90 6.77
C LEU A 150 2.30 -2.28 5.39
N SER A 151 2.05 -3.01 4.29
CA SER A 151 2.46 -2.64 2.91
C SER A 151 3.96 -2.51 2.69
N SER A 152 4.74 -3.41 3.25
CA SER A 152 6.18 -3.43 2.96
C SER A 152 6.46 -3.61 1.47
N SER A 153 5.62 -4.32 0.71
CA SER A 153 5.82 -4.54 -0.74
C SER A 153 5.63 -3.26 -1.55
N ALA A 154 4.49 -2.57 -1.40
CA ALA A 154 4.24 -1.31 -2.09
C ALA A 154 5.24 -0.21 -1.68
N ALA A 155 5.67 -0.15 -0.41
CA ALA A 155 6.70 0.80 0.00
C ALA A 155 8.04 0.55 -0.70
N VAL A 156 8.41 -0.72 -0.91
CA VAL A 156 9.61 -1.11 -1.67
C VAL A 156 9.45 -0.82 -3.16
N GLY A 157 8.31 -1.17 -3.76
CA GLY A 157 8.01 -0.91 -5.17
C GLY A 157 8.08 0.58 -5.51
N ILE A 158 7.39 1.41 -4.72
CA ILE A 158 7.42 2.87 -4.83
C ILE A 158 8.83 3.43 -4.61
N ALA A 159 9.61 2.90 -3.65
CA ALA A 159 10.98 3.38 -3.44
C ALA A 159 11.85 3.16 -4.69
N TYR A 160 11.74 2.00 -5.33
CA TYR A 160 12.46 1.72 -6.58
C TYR A 160 11.98 2.56 -7.77
N LEU A 161 10.66 2.73 -7.92
CA LEU A 161 10.09 3.60 -8.97
C LEU A 161 10.67 5.02 -8.84
N LEU A 162 10.56 5.63 -7.65
CA LEU A 162 11.07 6.98 -7.41
C LEU A 162 12.59 7.11 -7.64
N ALA A 163 13.37 6.09 -7.28
CA ALA A 163 14.82 6.10 -7.52
C ALA A 163 15.17 5.99 -9.02
N LEU A 164 14.51 5.08 -9.73
CA LEU A 164 14.71 4.88 -11.17
C LEU A 164 14.25 6.09 -11.99
N GLU A 165 13.12 6.70 -11.61
CA GLU A 165 12.64 7.96 -12.17
C GLU A 165 13.68 9.06 -12.00
N HIS A 166 14.20 9.23 -10.77
CA HIS A 166 15.16 10.29 -10.46
C HIS A 166 16.43 10.17 -11.30
N VAL A 167 17.02 8.97 -11.42
CA VAL A 167 18.29 8.82 -12.15
C VAL A 167 18.11 8.85 -13.67
N ASN A 168 16.89 8.62 -14.18
CA ASN A 168 16.57 8.70 -15.61
C ASN A 168 15.84 10.00 -15.99
N ASP A 169 15.81 10.99 -15.08
CA ASP A 169 15.17 12.30 -15.31
C ASP A 169 13.70 12.18 -15.76
N LEU A 170 12.97 11.18 -15.25
CA LEU A 170 11.56 10.96 -15.55
C LEU A 170 10.68 11.80 -14.60
N VAL A 171 9.63 12.39 -15.15
CA VAL A 171 8.61 13.11 -14.38
C VAL A 171 7.32 12.31 -14.43
N ILE A 172 7.05 11.55 -13.38
CA ILE A 172 5.87 10.70 -13.25
C ILE A 172 4.98 11.24 -12.12
N SER A 173 3.68 11.38 -12.38
CA SER A 173 2.77 11.89 -11.37
C SER A 173 2.57 10.86 -10.25
N PRO A 174 2.19 11.27 -9.03
CA PRO A 174 1.83 10.32 -7.97
C PRO A 174 0.72 9.34 -8.39
N VAL A 175 -0.23 9.77 -9.21
CA VAL A 175 -1.33 8.92 -9.70
C VAL A 175 -0.81 7.87 -10.68
N ASP A 176 0.10 8.24 -11.56
CA ASP A 176 0.73 7.29 -12.49
C ASP A 176 1.62 6.31 -11.73
N ASN A 177 2.33 6.76 -10.70
CA ASN A 177 3.11 5.89 -9.82
C ASN A 177 2.26 4.87 -9.05
N ILE A 178 1.03 5.24 -8.67
CA ILE A 178 0.07 4.28 -8.10
C ILE A 178 -0.26 3.18 -9.11
N GLN A 179 -0.44 3.54 -10.39
CA GLN A 179 -0.72 2.55 -11.44
C GLN A 179 0.51 1.71 -11.77
N LEU A 180 1.72 2.29 -11.75
CA LEU A 180 2.97 1.56 -11.94
C LEU A 180 3.18 0.53 -10.84
N ASP A 181 3.01 0.90 -9.57
CA ASP A 181 3.15 -0.05 -8.45
C ASP A 181 2.08 -1.16 -8.51
N LYS A 182 0.83 -0.80 -8.82
CA LYS A 182 -0.22 -1.78 -9.10
C LYS A 182 0.18 -2.71 -10.26
N TYR A 183 0.84 -2.18 -11.30
CA TYR A 183 1.32 -2.96 -12.44
C TYR A 183 2.42 -3.94 -12.03
N ILE A 184 3.34 -3.55 -11.14
CA ILE A 184 4.33 -4.44 -10.51
C ILE A 184 3.59 -5.61 -9.86
N GLU A 185 2.68 -5.32 -8.94
CA GLU A 185 1.98 -6.36 -8.17
C GLU A 185 1.12 -7.26 -9.08
N ASN A 186 0.34 -6.67 -10.00
CA ASN A 186 -0.67 -7.41 -10.79
C ASN A 186 -0.10 -8.17 -11.98
N LYS A 187 0.91 -7.59 -12.66
CA LYS A 187 1.43 -8.11 -13.93
C LYS A 187 2.79 -8.77 -13.76
N TYR A 188 3.64 -8.25 -12.88
CA TYR A 188 4.96 -8.83 -12.64
C TYR A 188 4.92 -9.92 -11.56
N LEU A 189 4.27 -9.66 -10.42
CA LEU A 189 4.20 -10.58 -9.27
C LEU A 189 2.95 -11.49 -9.26
N GLY A 190 1.92 -11.12 -10.02
CA GLY A 190 0.68 -11.91 -10.15
C GLY A 190 -0.36 -11.71 -9.03
N LEU A 191 -0.17 -10.76 -8.12
CA LEU A 191 -1.10 -10.42 -7.04
C LEU A 191 -2.18 -9.46 -7.54
N LYS A 192 -3.47 -9.82 -7.43
CA LYS A 192 -4.59 -9.01 -7.95
C LYS A 192 -5.08 -7.96 -6.94
N ASN A 193 -4.14 -7.25 -6.29
CA ASN A 193 -4.47 -6.19 -5.34
C ASN A 193 -5.03 -4.93 -6.02
N GLY A 194 -5.68 -4.08 -5.20
CA GLY A 194 -6.16 -2.77 -5.64
C GLY A 194 -5.08 -1.70 -5.46
N ILE A 195 -5.52 -0.44 -5.31
CA ILE A 195 -4.62 0.71 -5.23
C ILE A 195 -4.41 1.24 -3.81
N LEU A 196 -5.03 0.64 -2.78
CA LEU A 196 -5.01 1.18 -1.42
C LEU A 196 -3.59 1.47 -0.94
N ASP A 197 -2.71 0.50 -1.07
CA ASP A 197 -1.35 0.54 -0.53
C ASP A 197 -0.50 1.65 -1.17
N PRO A 198 -0.27 1.68 -2.50
CA PRO A 198 0.49 2.75 -3.12
C PRO A 198 -0.19 4.12 -2.97
N SER A 199 -1.53 4.18 -2.97
CA SER A 199 -2.26 5.44 -2.79
C SER A 199 -2.06 6.00 -1.38
N ALA A 200 -2.07 5.14 -0.36
CA ALA A 200 -1.79 5.52 1.02
C ALA A 200 -0.38 6.13 1.14
N ILE A 201 0.61 5.49 0.52
CA ILE A 201 2.02 5.89 0.59
C ILE A 201 2.26 7.23 -0.09
N LEU A 202 1.67 7.45 -1.27
CA LEU A 202 1.94 8.62 -2.11
C LEU A 202 1.03 9.82 -1.84
N LEU A 203 -0.21 9.60 -1.40
CA LEU A 203 -1.23 10.65 -1.33
C LEU A 203 -1.65 11.03 0.08
N SER A 204 -1.21 10.31 1.13
CA SER A 204 -1.57 10.67 2.51
C SER A 204 -0.92 11.97 2.97
N ARG A 205 -1.61 12.67 3.88
CA ARG A 205 -1.13 13.93 4.47
C ARG A 205 -0.97 13.79 5.97
N TYR A 206 0.14 14.32 6.49
CA TYR A 206 0.41 14.33 7.92
C TYR A 206 -0.75 14.99 8.69
N GLY A 207 -1.29 14.30 9.69
CA GLY A 207 -2.38 14.79 10.52
C GLY A 207 -3.80 14.55 10.02
N TYR A 208 -3.96 13.88 8.88
CA TYR A 208 -5.27 13.58 8.30
C TYR A 208 -5.50 12.07 8.21
N LEU A 209 -6.77 11.67 8.33
CA LEU A 209 -7.22 10.38 7.82
C LEU A 209 -7.56 10.57 6.33
N THR A 210 -6.87 9.81 5.48
CA THR A 210 -7.11 9.83 4.04
C THR A 210 -8.27 8.90 3.72
N PHE A 211 -9.23 9.38 2.94
CA PHE A 211 -10.28 8.57 2.32
C PHE A 211 -10.00 8.51 0.84
N MET A 212 -9.73 7.31 0.33
CA MET A 212 -9.37 7.06 -1.06
C MET A 212 -10.54 6.41 -1.78
N ASP A 213 -11.10 7.09 -2.78
CA ASP A 213 -12.01 6.47 -3.73
C ASP A 213 -11.19 5.66 -4.72
N CYS A 214 -11.24 4.32 -4.62
CA CYS A 214 -10.41 3.44 -5.44
C CYS A 214 -10.91 3.28 -6.88
N LYS A 215 -12.13 3.73 -7.19
CA LYS A 215 -12.67 3.74 -8.56
C LYS A 215 -12.07 4.89 -9.36
N THR A 216 -11.92 6.06 -8.73
CA THR A 216 -11.42 7.28 -9.37
C THR A 216 -9.98 7.65 -9.01
N ALA A 217 -9.36 6.90 -8.09
CA ALA A 217 -8.04 7.20 -7.51
C ALA A 217 -7.97 8.62 -6.87
N SER A 218 -9.07 9.05 -6.24
CA SER A 218 -9.21 10.40 -5.69
C SER A 218 -9.12 10.40 -4.15
N PRO A 219 -8.19 11.17 -3.56
CA PRO A 219 -8.12 11.35 -2.10
C PRO A 219 -9.05 12.46 -1.60
N SER A 220 -9.63 12.25 -0.42
CA SER A 220 -10.16 13.30 0.44
C SER A 220 -9.55 13.16 1.84
N TYR A 221 -9.47 14.28 2.58
CA TYR A 221 -8.72 14.34 3.83
C TYR A 221 -9.60 14.86 4.95
N VAL A 222 -9.66 14.14 6.06
CA VAL A 222 -10.46 14.55 7.23
C VAL A 222 -9.56 14.66 8.46
N CYS A 223 -9.61 15.82 9.12
CA CYS A 223 -8.95 16.01 10.40
C CYS A 223 -9.74 15.30 11.51
N PHE A 224 -9.03 14.80 12.52
CA PHE A 224 -9.69 14.34 13.73
C PHE A 224 -10.34 15.53 14.45
N SER A 225 -11.62 15.41 14.82
CA SER A 225 -12.38 16.47 15.50
C SER A 225 -12.33 17.82 14.75
N GLU A 226 -13.04 17.91 13.63
CA GLU A 226 -13.05 19.09 12.76
C GLU A 226 -13.46 20.39 13.47
N LEU A 227 -14.27 20.28 14.53
CA LEU A 227 -14.72 21.41 15.36
C LEU A 227 -13.61 21.98 16.26
N SER A 228 -12.51 21.24 16.47
CA SER A 228 -11.34 21.68 17.24
C SER A 228 -10.11 21.98 16.36
N LYS A 229 -10.29 22.10 15.03
CA LYS A 229 -9.21 22.38 14.05
C LYS A 229 -8.34 23.59 14.43
N SER A 230 -8.91 24.61 15.08
CA SER A 230 -8.20 25.82 15.51
C SER A 230 -7.35 25.64 16.77
N GLN A 231 -7.51 24.54 17.50
CA GLN A 231 -6.90 24.30 18.82
C GLN A 231 -5.88 23.14 18.82
N GLN A 232 -5.74 22.39 17.72
CA GLN A 232 -4.77 21.30 17.63
C GLN A 232 -3.51 21.74 16.87
N PRO A 233 -2.30 21.57 17.44
CA PRO A 233 -1.07 21.65 16.67
C PRO A 233 -1.16 20.71 15.47
N GLN A 234 -0.82 21.18 14.28
CA GLN A 234 -0.99 20.42 13.04
C GLN A 234 -0.48 18.97 13.20
N GLY A 235 -1.42 18.04 13.09
CA GLY A 235 -1.17 16.61 12.96
C GLY A 235 -0.84 15.83 14.22
N GLN A 236 -0.99 16.42 15.41
CA GLN A 236 -0.88 15.66 16.66
C GLN A 236 -2.24 15.15 17.12
N LEU A 237 -2.42 13.83 17.08
CA LEU A 237 -3.61 13.18 17.63
C LEU A 237 -3.56 13.19 19.16
N PRO A 238 -4.71 13.35 19.86
CA PRO A 238 -4.79 13.32 21.32
C PRO A 238 -4.66 11.90 21.91
N PHE A 239 -4.33 10.92 21.07
CA PHE A 239 -4.16 9.51 21.41
C PHE A 239 -3.00 8.91 20.60
N LYS A 240 -2.61 7.69 20.96
CA LYS A 240 -1.63 6.90 20.21
C LYS A 240 -2.34 5.75 19.50
N ILE A 241 -1.81 5.35 18.35
CA ILE A 241 -2.24 4.15 17.63
C ILE A 241 -1.26 3.03 17.99
N LEU A 242 -1.78 1.94 18.55
CA LEU A 242 -0.99 0.75 18.87
C LEU A 242 -1.00 -0.21 17.66
N LEU A 243 0.17 -0.57 17.17
CA LEU A 243 0.34 -1.65 16.19
C LEU A 243 0.75 -2.91 16.93
N ALA A 244 -0.12 -3.90 16.95
CA ALA A 244 0.13 -5.18 17.60
C ALA A 244 0.39 -6.25 16.53
N PHE A 245 1.66 -6.65 16.41
CA PHE A 245 2.07 -7.67 15.46
C PHE A 245 1.82 -9.07 16.04
N SER A 246 1.07 -9.90 15.32
CA SER A 246 0.72 -11.27 15.76
C SER A 246 1.88 -12.25 15.77
N GLY A 247 3.07 -11.86 15.29
CA GLY A 247 4.21 -12.75 15.08
C GLY A 247 4.13 -13.59 13.81
N LEU A 248 3.01 -13.55 13.07
CA LEU A 248 2.86 -14.26 11.81
C LEU A 248 3.24 -13.38 10.62
N GLN A 249 4.15 -13.88 9.81
CA GLN A 249 4.47 -13.31 8.50
C GLN A 249 3.81 -14.13 7.39
N HIS A 250 3.24 -13.42 6.40
CA HIS A 250 2.62 -14.05 5.25
C HIS A 250 3.09 -13.37 3.96
N ASN A 251 3.73 -14.15 3.09
CA ASN A 251 4.05 -13.70 1.74
C ASN A 251 2.80 -13.91 0.85
N LEU A 252 2.00 -12.85 0.69
CA LEU A 252 0.70 -12.89 0.01
C LEU A 252 0.78 -13.42 -1.44
N PRO A 253 1.72 -12.97 -2.29
CA PRO A 253 1.88 -13.53 -3.62
C PRO A 253 2.05 -15.04 -3.66
N LYS A 254 2.63 -15.65 -2.61
CA LYS A 254 2.86 -17.10 -2.52
C LYS A 254 1.61 -17.91 -2.15
N LYS A 255 0.47 -17.27 -1.88
CA LYS A 255 -0.78 -17.93 -1.48
C LYS A 255 -1.93 -17.56 -2.41
N SER A 256 -2.66 -18.57 -2.89
CA SER A 256 -3.81 -18.40 -3.81
C SER A 256 -5.03 -17.72 -3.17
N GLY A 257 -5.12 -17.69 -1.84
CA GLY A 257 -6.31 -17.24 -1.13
C GLY A 257 -6.73 -15.80 -1.46
N TYR A 258 -5.79 -14.86 -1.56
CA TYR A 258 -6.12 -13.46 -1.87
C TYR A 258 -6.77 -13.32 -3.25
N ASN A 259 -6.12 -13.87 -4.30
CA ASN A 259 -6.63 -13.80 -5.66
C ASN A 259 -7.97 -14.52 -5.82
N MET A 260 -8.20 -15.60 -5.06
CA MET A 260 -9.51 -16.27 -5.03
C MET A 260 -10.60 -15.35 -4.48
N ARG A 261 -10.35 -14.62 -3.40
CA ARG A 261 -11.32 -13.64 -2.86
C ARG A 261 -11.62 -12.52 -3.85
N VAL A 262 -10.61 -12.01 -4.55
CA VAL A 262 -10.79 -11.02 -5.62
C VAL A 262 -11.67 -11.57 -6.74
N PHE A 263 -11.47 -12.83 -7.13
CA PHE A 263 -12.29 -13.51 -8.14
C PHE A 263 -13.74 -13.69 -7.66
N GLU A 264 -13.95 -14.17 -6.44
CA GLU A 264 -15.28 -14.32 -5.83
C GLU A 264 -16.05 -12.99 -5.78
N CYS A 265 -15.39 -11.86 -5.48
CA CYS A 265 -16.04 -10.55 -5.55
C CYS A 265 -16.51 -10.19 -6.97
N LYS A 266 -15.70 -10.49 -8.00
CA LYS A 266 -16.06 -10.25 -9.41
C LYS A 266 -17.22 -11.12 -9.85
N GLU A 267 -17.24 -12.39 -9.45
CA GLU A 267 -18.36 -13.29 -9.74
C GLU A 267 -19.64 -12.86 -9.03
N ALA A 268 -19.54 -12.37 -7.79
CA ALA A 268 -20.68 -11.78 -7.09
C ALA A 268 -21.23 -10.55 -7.84
N ALA A 269 -20.35 -9.65 -8.29
CA ALA A 269 -20.75 -8.50 -9.10
C ALA A 269 -21.43 -8.93 -10.41
N ARG A 270 -20.87 -9.91 -11.12
CA ARG A 270 -21.43 -10.47 -12.36
C ARG A 270 -22.85 -10.99 -12.15
N ALA A 271 -23.07 -11.79 -11.11
CA ALA A 271 -24.37 -12.37 -10.81
C ALA A 271 -25.43 -11.28 -10.48
N LEU A 272 -25.04 -10.28 -9.70
CA LEU A 272 -25.93 -9.15 -9.35
C LEU A 272 -26.28 -8.28 -10.57
N LEU A 273 -25.28 -7.95 -11.40
CA LEU A 273 -25.49 -7.15 -12.62
C LEU A 273 -26.36 -7.87 -13.65
N HIS A 274 -26.15 -9.18 -13.80
CA HIS A 274 -27.00 -10.00 -14.66
C HIS A 274 -28.45 -10.04 -14.14
N ALA A 275 -28.64 -10.23 -12.83
CA ALA A 275 -29.98 -10.21 -12.23
C ALA A 275 -30.71 -8.86 -12.37
N SER A 276 -29.98 -7.76 -12.58
CA SER A 276 -30.54 -6.42 -12.80
C SER A 276 -30.57 -5.97 -14.26
N GLY A 277 -30.22 -6.83 -15.23
CA GLY A 277 -30.19 -6.50 -16.65
C GLY A 277 -29.06 -5.53 -17.06
N CYS A 278 -27.97 -5.48 -16.30
CA CYS A 278 -26.82 -4.60 -16.53
C CYS A 278 -25.56 -5.39 -16.96
N GLU A 279 -25.72 -6.41 -17.80
CA GLU A 279 -24.66 -7.37 -18.16
C GLU A 279 -23.43 -6.74 -18.86
N ASP A 280 -23.62 -5.63 -19.56
CA ASP A 280 -22.52 -4.90 -20.23
C ASP A 280 -21.63 -4.11 -19.26
N THR A 281 -22.01 -4.03 -17.98
CA THR A 281 -21.27 -3.30 -16.96
C THR A 281 -20.09 -4.14 -16.46
N PRO A 282 -18.88 -3.56 -16.27
CA PRO A 282 -17.76 -4.30 -15.72
C PRO A 282 -18.07 -4.94 -14.37
N ASN A 283 -17.73 -6.23 -14.23
CA ASN A 283 -17.98 -7.09 -13.06
C ASN A 283 -17.12 -6.70 -11.85
N ILE A 284 -17.41 -5.53 -11.26
CA ILE A 284 -16.80 -5.03 -10.03
C ILE A 284 -17.91 -4.52 -9.10
N LEU A 285 -17.80 -4.80 -7.80
CA LEU A 285 -18.89 -4.54 -6.86
C LEU A 285 -19.25 -3.04 -6.73
N CYS A 286 -18.33 -2.10 -6.99
CA CYS A 286 -18.67 -0.67 -7.01
C CYS A 286 -19.62 -0.24 -8.13
N ASN A 287 -19.83 -1.10 -9.14
CA ASN A 287 -20.78 -0.83 -10.22
C ASN A 287 -22.18 -1.37 -9.92
N VAL A 288 -22.34 -2.12 -8.83
CA VAL A 288 -23.65 -2.58 -8.38
C VAL A 288 -24.23 -1.56 -7.41
N ASP A 289 -25.40 -1.01 -7.74
CA ASP A 289 -26.12 -0.12 -6.86
C ASP A 289 -26.51 -0.83 -5.55
N PRO A 290 -26.34 -0.22 -4.37
CA PRO A 290 -26.75 -0.83 -3.09
C PRO A 290 -28.22 -1.28 -3.06
N VAL A 291 -29.13 -0.60 -3.75
CA VAL A 291 -30.54 -0.99 -3.87
C VAL A 291 -30.68 -2.28 -4.67
N VAL A 292 -29.93 -2.42 -5.76
CA VAL A 292 -29.87 -3.66 -6.55
C VAL A 292 -29.32 -4.80 -5.71
N TYR A 293 -28.23 -4.55 -4.97
CA TYR A 293 -27.68 -5.55 -4.06
C TYR A 293 -28.72 -6.03 -3.04
N GLU A 294 -29.40 -5.12 -2.33
CA GLU A 294 -30.39 -5.53 -1.32
C GLU A 294 -31.56 -6.30 -1.94
N ALA A 295 -31.99 -5.94 -3.16
CA ALA A 295 -33.06 -6.63 -3.89
C ALA A 295 -32.65 -8.01 -4.44
N GLN A 296 -31.39 -8.16 -4.87
CA GLN A 296 -30.92 -9.33 -5.63
C GLN A 296 -29.89 -10.20 -4.88
N LYS A 297 -29.49 -9.86 -3.65
CA LYS A 297 -28.48 -10.65 -2.91
C LYS A 297 -28.82 -12.12 -2.71
N CYS A 298 -30.11 -12.48 -2.78
CA CYS A 298 -30.57 -13.87 -2.70
C CYS A 298 -30.17 -14.73 -3.91
N VAL A 299 -29.74 -14.13 -5.04
CA VAL A 299 -29.23 -14.91 -6.19
C VAL A 299 -27.83 -15.47 -5.94
N LEU A 300 -27.12 -14.94 -4.93
CA LEU A 300 -25.73 -15.27 -4.69
C LEU A 300 -25.58 -16.58 -3.92
N GLU A 301 -24.72 -17.46 -4.44
CA GLU A 301 -24.24 -18.62 -3.69
C GLU A 301 -23.52 -18.20 -2.40
N GLU A 302 -23.42 -19.11 -1.45
CA GLU A 302 -22.96 -18.83 -0.08
C GLU A 302 -21.66 -18.01 -0.01
N ASN A 303 -20.61 -18.45 -0.71
CA ASN A 303 -19.32 -17.76 -0.70
C ASN A 303 -19.41 -16.35 -1.32
N LEU A 304 -20.09 -16.22 -2.45
CA LEU A 304 -20.26 -14.95 -3.16
C LEU A 304 -21.09 -13.96 -2.33
N SER A 305 -22.15 -14.46 -1.68
CA SER A 305 -23.01 -13.71 -0.78
C SER A 305 -22.20 -13.13 0.38
N ARG A 306 -21.33 -13.93 1.01
CA ARG A 306 -20.43 -13.46 2.08
C ARG A 306 -19.45 -12.40 1.58
N ARG A 307 -18.88 -12.51 0.38
CA ARG A 307 -17.99 -11.47 -0.18
C ARG A 307 -18.72 -10.16 -0.47
N ALA A 308 -19.90 -10.24 -1.07
CA ALA A 308 -20.73 -9.06 -1.34
C ALA A 308 -21.17 -8.39 -0.03
N GLU A 309 -21.62 -9.17 0.96
CA GLU A 309 -21.98 -8.67 2.29
C GLU A 309 -20.81 -7.95 2.96
N HIS A 310 -19.58 -8.48 2.87
CA HIS A 310 -18.41 -7.77 3.35
C HIS A 310 -18.26 -6.41 2.65
N TYR A 311 -18.27 -6.39 1.32
CA TYR A 311 -18.08 -5.17 0.52
C TYR A 311 -19.10 -4.08 0.86
N PHE A 312 -20.40 -4.40 0.78
CA PHE A 312 -21.47 -3.40 1.00
C PHE A 312 -21.55 -2.95 2.46
N SER A 313 -21.35 -3.86 3.42
CA SER A 313 -21.33 -3.48 4.83
C SER A 313 -20.07 -2.67 5.19
N GLU A 314 -18.92 -2.93 4.56
CA GLU A 314 -17.68 -2.19 4.76
C GLU A 314 -17.77 -0.77 4.19
N MET A 315 -18.37 -0.60 3.00
CA MET A 315 -18.68 0.72 2.45
C MET A 315 -19.53 1.56 3.43
N LYS A 316 -20.56 0.96 4.03
CA LYS A 316 -21.38 1.62 5.07
C LYS A 316 -20.53 1.97 6.31
N ARG A 317 -19.59 1.10 6.73
CA ARG A 317 -18.69 1.36 7.86
C ARG A 317 -17.71 2.49 7.57
N VAL A 318 -17.14 2.57 6.38
CA VAL A 318 -16.21 3.65 5.98
C VAL A 318 -16.91 5.01 6.04
N THR A 319 -18.13 5.12 5.51
CA THR A 319 -18.91 6.36 5.58
C THR A 319 -19.17 6.78 7.03
N LYS A 320 -19.66 5.86 7.87
CA LYS A 320 -19.86 6.15 9.31
C LYS A 320 -18.56 6.50 10.03
N GLY A 321 -17.46 5.84 9.66
CA GLY A 321 -16.14 6.08 10.22
C GLY A 321 -15.61 7.48 9.89
N ARG A 322 -15.93 8.00 8.70
CA ARG A 322 -15.64 9.39 8.33
C ARG A 322 -16.30 10.37 9.28
N ASP A 323 -17.60 10.17 9.54
CA ASP A 323 -18.38 11.07 10.39
C ASP A 323 -17.96 10.93 11.86
N ALA A 324 -17.65 9.72 12.33
CA ALA A 324 -17.12 9.49 13.68
C ALA A 324 -15.75 10.16 13.87
N TRP A 325 -14.83 9.99 12.92
CA TRP A 325 -13.51 10.62 12.94
C TRP A 325 -13.59 12.15 12.93
N GLY A 326 -14.42 12.70 12.03
CA GLY A 326 -14.64 14.14 11.90
C GLY A 326 -15.26 14.76 13.17
N ARG A 327 -16.10 14.02 13.89
CA ARG A 327 -16.66 14.47 15.19
C ARG A 327 -15.74 14.22 16.38
N GLY A 328 -14.62 13.52 16.18
CA GLY A 328 -13.73 13.10 17.28
C GLY A 328 -14.31 11.98 18.15
N ASN A 329 -15.32 11.24 17.66
CA ASN A 329 -15.98 10.16 18.40
C ASN A 329 -15.16 8.87 18.32
N LEU A 330 -14.15 8.75 19.17
CA LEU A 330 -13.27 7.58 19.20
C LEU A 330 -13.97 6.28 19.58
N GLN A 331 -15.02 6.35 20.43
CA GLN A 331 -15.75 5.16 20.85
C GLN A 331 -16.49 4.53 19.67
N GLU A 332 -17.23 5.35 18.91
CA GLU A 332 -17.93 4.90 17.71
C GLU A 332 -16.94 4.40 16.64
N LEU A 333 -15.83 5.12 16.43
CA LEU A 333 -14.78 4.68 15.50
C LEU A 333 -14.20 3.31 15.90
N GLY A 334 -13.89 3.11 17.18
CA GLY A 334 -13.39 1.84 17.70
C GLY A 334 -14.38 0.70 17.45
N GLN A 335 -15.67 0.91 17.73
CA GLN A 335 -16.72 -0.07 17.44
C GLN A 335 -16.80 -0.43 15.94
N LEU A 336 -16.65 0.57 15.06
CA LEU A 336 -16.63 0.35 13.61
C LEU A 336 -15.40 -0.45 13.16
N ILE A 337 -14.22 -0.16 13.71
CA ILE A 337 -12.98 -0.92 13.44
C ILE A 337 -13.14 -2.37 13.89
N SER A 338 -13.66 -2.62 15.08
CA SER A 338 -13.94 -3.98 15.57
C SER A 338 -14.95 -4.71 14.68
N ALA A 339 -16.00 -4.03 14.21
CA ALA A 339 -16.99 -4.59 13.30
C ALA A 339 -16.40 -4.89 11.91
N SER A 340 -15.51 -4.04 11.40
CA SER A 340 -14.76 -4.29 10.16
C SER A 340 -13.90 -5.56 10.30
N GLY A 341 -13.09 -5.67 11.35
CA GLY A 341 -12.28 -6.87 11.62
C GLY A 341 -13.13 -8.13 11.76
N ARG A 342 -14.30 -8.06 12.40
CA ARG A 342 -15.26 -9.17 12.45
C ARG A 342 -15.76 -9.56 11.07
N SER A 343 -16.08 -8.59 10.22
CA SER A 343 -16.53 -8.84 8.86
C SER A 343 -15.41 -9.43 7.98
N SER A 344 -14.16 -8.98 8.16
CA SER A 344 -13.00 -9.59 7.49
C SER A 344 -12.88 -11.08 7.82
N ILE A 345 -13.05 -11.47 9.09
CA ILE A 345 -12.98 -12.88 9.50
C ILE A 345 -14.20 -13.67 9.05
N LEU A 346 -15.41 -13.17 9.30
CA LEU A 346 -16.66 -13.93 9.10
C LEU A 346 -17.20 -13.84 7.67
N ASN A 347 -17.09 -12.71 6.98
CA ASN A 347 -17.66 -12.52 5.66
C ASN A 347 -16.60 -12.61 4.57
N TYR A 348 -15.43 -12.01 4.77
CA TYR A 348 -14.35 -12.08 3.79
C TYR A 348 -13.43 -13.30 3.96
N GLU A 349 -13.50 -13.96 5.11
CA GLU A 349 -12.68 -15.12 5.46
C GLU A 349 -11.19 -14.85 5.31
N CYS A 350 -10.77 -13.66 5.74
CA CYS A 350 -9.39 -13.28 5.94
C CYS A 350 -9.13 -12.95 7.42
N GLY A 351 -7.95 -13.33 7.91
CA GLY A 351 -7.62 -13.26 9.34
C GLY A 351 -7.92 -14.57 10.09
N LYS A 352 -7.54 -14.62 11.37
CA LYS A 352 -7.66 -15.81 12.22
C LYS A 352 -8.34 -15.45 13.54
N GLN A 353 -9.25 -16.31 14.00
CA GLN A 353 -10.08 -16.05 15.18
C GLN A 353 -9.27 -15.78 16.47
N TYR A 354 -8.14 -16.45 16.67
CA TYR A 354 -7.32 -16.23 17.88
C TYR A 354 -6.68 -14.84 17.96
N VAL A 355 -6.56 -14.13 16.84
CA VAL A 355 -6.06 -12.75 16.86
C VAL A 355 -7.10 -11.82 17.52
N MET A 356 -8.39 -12.17 17.46
CA MET A 356 -9.48 -11.36 18.00
C MET A 356 -9.57 -11.36 19.52
N GLN A 357 -9.18 -12.46 20.19
CA GLN A 357 -9.22 -12.59 21.65
C GLN A 357 -8.30 -11.60 22.39
N TRP A 358 -7.37 -10.95 21.67
CA TRP A 358 -6.45 -9.97 22.24
C TRP A 358 -7.00 -8.53 22.20
N PHE A 359 -8.06 -8.26 21.42
CA PHE A 359 -8.53 -6.90 21.12
C PHE A 359 -10.02 -6.66 21.42
N ILE A 360 -10.69 -7.62 22.07
CA ILE A 360 -12.00 -7.47 22.72
C ILE A 360 -11.72 -7.48 24.23
#